data_AF-A0A9D2N5U0-F1
#
_entry.id   AF-A0A9D2N5U0-F1
#
_cell.length_a   1.000
_cell.length_b   1.000
_cell.length_c   1.000
_cell.angle_alpha   90.00
_cell.angle_beta   90.00
_cell.angle_gamma   90.00
#
_symmetry.space_group_name_H-M   'P 1'
#
loop_
_entity.id
_entity.type
_entity.pdbx_description
1 polymer ?
#
loop_
_entity_poly.entity_id
_entity_poly.type
_entity_poly.pdbx_seq_one_letter_code
_entity_poly.pdbx_strand_id
1 'polypeptide(L)'
;MDAIRKELIRKIQTLGEVYTILSRATRLPYVICDPESFNDQVWIFESKEELEKAVKPFTDKKNPIAAIKVENKSYLSFYTTLYTLGVNAVVFYEKDKATEFDLEEIIKKPDFSA
;
A
#
# COMPACT_ATOMS: atom_id res chain seq x y z
N MET A 1 -12.00 -8.78 14.81
CA MET A 1 -11.29 -7.51 14.55
C MET A 1 -11.41 -6.62 15.77
N ASP A 2 -10.29 -6.34 16.44
CA ASP A 2 -10.22 -5.44 17.58
C ASP A 2 -10.53 -3.98 17.18
N ALA A 3 -10.86 -3.13 18.16
CA ALA A 3 -11.30 -1.76 17.91
C ALA A 3 -10.22 -0.90 17.23
N ILE A 4 -8.96 -1.10 17.58
CA ILE A 4 -7.82 -0.35 17.04
C ILE A 4 -7.67 -0.65 15.54
N ARG A 5 -7.75 -1.92 15.16
CA ARG A 5 -7.69 -2.33 13.76
C ARG A 5 -8.80 -1.70 12.91
N LYS A 6 -10.04 -1.63 13.45
CA LYS A 6 -11.16 -0.93 12.77
C LYS A 6 -10.91 0.56 12.59
N GLU A 7 -10.33 1.21 13.60
CA GLU A 7 -10.00 2.64 13.55
C GLU A 7 -8.92 2.93 12.50
N LEU A 8 -7.89 2.09 12.41
CA LEU A 8 -6.84 2.21 11.40
C LEU A 8 -7.38 2.02 9.98
N ILE A 9 -8.23 1.01 9.75
CA ILE A 9 -8.90 0.82 8.45
C ILE A 9 -9.71 2.06 8.07
N ARG A 10 -10.52 2.57 9.00
CA ARG A 10 -11.30 3.80 8.77
C ARG A 10 -10.40 4.99 8.47
N LYS A 11 -9.25 5.10 9.14
CA LYS A 11 -8.25 6.14 8.86
C LYS A 11 -7.73 5.99 7.44
N ILE A 12 -7.25 4.81 7.02
CA ILE A 12 -6.78 4.54 5.65
C ILE A 12 -7.83 4.95 4.61
N GLN A 13 -9.10 4.59 4.84
CA GLN A 13 -10.21 4.90 3.93
C GLN A 13 -10.55 6.41 3.85
N THR A 14 -10.30 7.17 4.93
CA THR A 14 -10.69 8.58 5.05
C THR A 14 -9.56 9.58 4.88
N LEU A 15 -8.29 9.13 4.92
CA LEU A 15 -7.13 9.98 4.67
C LEU A 15 -7.26 10.67 3.31
N GLY A 16 -6.95 11.98 3.28
CA GLY A 16 -7.01 12.80 2.07
C GLY A 16 -5.98 12.38 1.01
N GLU A 17 -4.86 11.82 1.47
CA GLU A 17 -3.81 11.25 0.64
C GLU A 17 -3.00 10.23 1.43
N VAL A 18 -2.37 9.32 0.70
CA VAL A 18 -1.32 8.41 1.21
C VAL A 18 -0.15 8.44 0.25
N TYR A 19 1.01 8.07 0.74
CA TYR A 19 2.21 7.92 -0.07
C TYR A 19 2.50 6.44 -0.29
N THR A 20 2.94 6.07 -1.49
CA THR A 20 3.28 4.67 -1.82
C THR A 20 4.45 4.62 -2.80
N ILE A 21 4.98 3.41 -2.99
CA ILE A 21 6.14 3.15 -3.84
C ILE A 21 5.65 2.81 -5.24
N LEU A 22 6.17 3.50 -6.24
CA LEU A 22 5.95 3.21 -7.65
C LEU A 22 7.18 2.50 -8.22
N SER A 23 6.96 1.43 -8.97
CA SER A 23 7.98 0.87 -9.87
C SER A 23 8.12 1.78 -11.09
N ARG A 24 9.29 2.36 -11.32
CA ARG A 24 9.56 3.17 -12.53
C ARG A 24 9.58 2.33 -13.80
N ALA A 25 9.86 1.02 -13.69
CA ALA A 25 9.90 0.12 -14.84
C ALA A 25 8.51 -0.13 -15.42
N THR A 26 7.51 -0.36 -14.56
CA THR A 26 6.13 -0.70 -14.98
C THR A 26 5.17 0.48 -14.89
N ARG A 27 5.53 1.52 -14.12
CA ARG A 27 4.64 2.64 -13.74
C ARG A 27 3.40 2.15 -12.96
N LEU A 28 3.57 1.08 -12.18
CA LEU A 28 2.56 0.52 -11.29
C LEU A 28 3.05 0.54 -9.84
N PRO A 29 2.16 0.40 -8.84
CA PRO A 29 2.57 0.19 -7.44
C PRO A 29 3.62 -0.92 -7.33
N TYR A 30 4.64 -0.67 -6.53
CA TYR A 30 5.73 -1.63 -6.31
C TYR A 30 5.26 -2.71 -5.34
N VAL A 31 5.18 -3.95 -5.82
CA VAL A 31 4.76 -5.10 -5.02
C VAL A 31 5.97 -5.71 -4.33
N ILE A 32 5.83 -5.97 -3.03
CA ILE A 32 6.85 -6.56 -2.16
C ILE A 32 6.33 -7.93 -1.74
N CYS A 33 7.04 -8.99 -2.12
CA CYS A 33 6.76 -10.33 -1.61
C CYS A 33 7.46 -10.49 -0.25
N ASP A 34 6.69 -10.60 0.82
CA ASP A 34 7.22 -10.81 2.16
C ASP A 34 7.71 -12.26 2.33
N PRO A 35 8.96 -12.49 2.74
CA PRO A 35 9.54 -13.84 2.77
C PRO A 35 9.00 -14.75 3.88
N GLU A 36 8.28 -14.21 4.87
CA GLU A 36 7.76 -14.99 6.00
C GLU A 36 6.28 -15.36 5.79
N SER A 37 5.45 -14.36 5.47
CA SER A 37 4.01 -14.54 5.23
C SER A 37 3.67 -14.98 3.80
N PHE A 38 4.61 -14.80 2.85
CA PHE A 38 4.39 -14.98 1.41
C PHE A 38 3.30 -14.08 0.82
N ASN A 39 2.92 -13.02 1.55
CA ASN A 39 1.95 -12.06 1.05
C ASN A 39 2.60 -11.13 0.02
N ASP A 40 1.84 -10.84 -1.04
CA ASP A 40 2.16 -9.81 -2.02
C ASP A 40 1.63 -8.48 -1.49
N GLN A 41 2.55 -7.68 -0.99
CA GLN A 41 2.27 -6.47 -0.23
C GLN A 41 2.47 -5.21 -1.07
N VAL A 42 1.63 -4.21 -0.82
CA VAL A 42 1.93 -2.81 -1.15
C VAL A 42 1.98 -1.99 0.13
N TRP A 43 3.01 -1.16 0.26
CA TRP A 43 3.20 -0.31 1.43
C TRP A 43 2.61 1.07 1.18
N ILE A 44 1.83 1.56 2.13
CA ILE A 44 1.27 2.91 2.14
C ILE A 44 1.71 3.63 3.40
N PHE A 45 1.93 4.94 3.30
CA PHE A 45 2.50 5.77 4.35
C PHE A 45 1.63 7.00 4.58
N GLU A 46 1.49 7.41 5.83
CA GLU A 46 0.83 8.66 6.19
C GLU A 46 1.65 9.88 5.72
N SER A 47 2.99 9.77 5.71
CA SER A 47 3.89 10.85 5.28
C SER A 47 4.89 10.40 4.22
N LYS A 48 5.29 11.35 3.35
CA LYS A 48 6.36 11.12 2.37
C LYS A 48 7.71 10.83 3.03
N GLU A 49 7.96 11.44 4.18
CA GLU A 49 9.22 11.32 4.93
C GLU A 49 9.42 9.90 5.47
N GLU A 50 8.36 9.27 6.01
CA GLU A 50 8.39 7.87 6.43
C GLU A 50 8.65 6.94 5.25
N LEU A 51 8.00 7.19 4.10
CA LEU A 51 8.27 6.45 2.87
C LEU A 51 9.74 6.56 2.48
N GLU A 52 10.27 7.78 2.37
CA GLU A 52 11.66 8.02 1.97
C GLU A 52 12.67 7.35 2.90
N LYS A 53 12.37 7.24 4.21
CA LYS A 53 13.17 6.48 5.17
C LYS A 53 13.08 4.97 4.92
N ALA A 54 11.86 4.44 4.75
CA ALA A 54 11.61 3.01 4.57
C ALA A 54 12.15 2.46 3.26
N VAL A 55 12.25 3.28 2.20
CA VAL A 55 12.71 2.82 0.88
C VAL A 55 14.21 2.86 0.67
N LYS A 56 15.00 3.42 1.60
CA LYS A 56 16.48 3.46 1.49
C LYS A 56 17.12 2.10 1.18
N PRO A 57 16.73 0.99 1.85
CA PRO A 57 17.31 -0.33 1.55
C PRO A 57 16.98 -0.83 0.13
N PHE A 58 15.88 -0.37 -0.48
CA PHE A 58 15.49 -0.75 -1.84
C PHE A 58 16.27 0.05 -2.89
N THR A 59 16.58 1.32 -2.61
CA THR A 59 17.44 2.12 -3.49
C THR A 59 18.87 1.58 -3.55
N ASP A 60 19.38 1.04 -2.43
CA ASP A 60 20.71 0.44 -2.37
C ASP A 60 20.82 -0.83 -3.24
N LYS A 61 19.70 -1.53 -3.42
CA LYS A 61 19.58 -2.69 -4.33
C LYS A 61 19.41 -2.29 -5.82
N LYS A 62 19.54 -1.00 -6.16
CA LYS A 62 19.35 -0.44 -7.51
C LYS A 62 17.97 -0.70 -8.12
N ASN A 63 16.96 -0.97 -7.30
CA ASN A 63 15.60 -1.12 -7.80
C ASN A 63 15.08 0.24 -8.30
N PRO A 64 14.54 0.33 -9.53
CA PRO A 64 14.09 1.60 -10.09
C PRO A 64 12.73 1.97 -9.49
N ILE A 65 12.73 2.58 -8.30
CA ILE A 65 11.51 2.98 -7.56
C ILE A 65 11.35 4.50 -7.44
N ALA A 66 10.15 4.95 -7.12
CA ALA A 66 9.84 6.35 -6.83
C ALA A 66 8.78 6.46 -5.73
N ALA A 67 8.85 7.52 -4.93
CA ALA A 67 7.77 7.89 -4.02
C ALA A 67 6.67 8.61 -4.82
N ILE A 68 5.43 8.13 -4.71
CA ILE A 68 4.27 8.80 -5.29
C ILE A 68 3.23 9.10 -4.22
N LYS A 69 2.35 10.05 -4.54
CA LYS A 69 1.21 10.44 -3.73
C LYS A 69 -0.06 9.91 -4.39
N VAL A 70 -0.90 9.23 -3.63
CA VAL A 70 -2.24 8.80 -4.05
C VAL A 70 -3.24 9.68 -3.32
N GLU A 71 -4.00 10.47 -4.07
CA GLU A 71 -5.05 11.33 -3.51
C GLU A 71 -6.35 10.53 -3.31
N ASN A 72 -7.16 10.89 -2.31
CA ASN A 72 -8.40 10.19 -1.97
C ASN A 72 -9.32 9.94 -3.18
N LYS A 73 -9.44 10.92 -4.09
CA LYS A 73 -10.21 10.79 -5.35
C LYS A 73 -9.75 9.65 -6.27
N SER A 74 -8.52 9.17 -6.09
CA SER A 74 -7.88 8.08 -6.85
C SER A 74 -7.81 6.77 -6.07
N TYR A 75 -8.35 6.69 -4.84
CA TYR A 75 -8.24 5.48 -4.02
C TYR A 75 -8.92 4.27 -4.66
N LEU A 76 -10.11 4.45 -5.23
CA LEU A 76 -10.82 3.36 -5.88
C LEU A 76 -10.00 2.76 -7.04
N SER A 77 -9.42 3.59 -7.90
CA SER A 77 -8.59 3.12 -9.02
C SER A 77 -7.27 2.53 -8.54
N PHE A 78 -6.65 3.09 -7.50
CA PHE A 78 -5.47 2.55 -6.86
C PHE A 78 -5.71 1.14 -6.33
N TYR A 79 -6.72 0.94 -5.47
CA TYR A 79 -7.03 -0.38 -4.93
C TYR A 79 -7.50 -1.38 -5.99
N THR A 80 -8.24 -0.94 -7.01
CA THR A 80 -8.58 -1.79 -8.16
C THR A 80 -7.32 -2.29 -8.87
N THR A 81 -6.32 -1.42 -9.04
CA THR A 81 -5.01 -1.80 -9.62
C THR A 81 -4.27 -2.81 -8.73
N LEU A 82 -4.39 -2.70 -7.41
CA LEU A 82 -3.78 -3.69 -6.50
C LEU A 82 -4.38 -5.09 -6.72
N TYR A 83 -5.71 -5.18 -6.85
CA TYR A 83 -6.36 -6.46 -7.16
C TYR A 83 -5.92 -7.04 -8.50
N THR A 84 -5.76 -6.23 -9.55
CA THR A 84 -5.30 -6.72 -10.86
C THR A 84 -3.84 -7.16 -10.85
N LEU A 85 -3.05 -6.65 -9.90
CA LEU A 85 -1.67 -7.07 -9.66
C LEU A 85 -1.54 -8.33 -8.79
N GLY A 86 -2.64 -8.86 -8.25
CA GLY A 86 -2.63 -10.01 -7.35
C GLY A 86 -2.21 -9.69 -5.92
N VAL A 87 -2.14 -8.40 -5.55
CA VAL A 87 -1.82 -7.96 -4.20
C VAL A 87 -2.92 -8.44 -3.23
N ASN A 88 -2.52 -9.09 -2.15
CA ASN A 88 -3.43 -9.57 -1.12
C ASN A 88 -3.33 -8.80 0.20
N ALA A 89 -2.24 -8.04 0.41
CA ALA A 89 -2.01 -7.30 1.65
C ALA A 89 -1.54 -5.86 1.41
N VAL A 90 -1.92 -4.98 2.34
CA VAL A 90 -1.47 -3.59 2.41
C VAL A 90 -0.83 -3.35 3.77
N VAL A 91 0.41 -2.86 3.77
CA VAL A 91 1.10 -2.46 5.00
C VAL A 91 0.97 -0.95 5.17
N PHE A 92 0.29 -0.52 6.22
CA PHE A 92 0.14 0.89 6.55
C PHE A 92 1.18 1.31 7.59
N TYR A 93 1.97 2.32 7.22
CA TYR A 93 2.94 2.98 8.07
C TYR A 93 2.37 4.28 8.64
N GLU A 94 2.27 4.35 9.96
CA GLU A 94 1.88 5.52 10.73
C GLU A 94 2.76 5.64 11.98
N LYS A 95 3.36 6.81 12.22
CA LYS A 95 4.12 7.12 13.45
C LYS A 95 5.15 6.02 13.78
N ASP A 96 5.94 5.65 12.78
CA ASP A 96 6.97 4.60 12.87
C ASP A 96 6.43 3.18 13.20
N LYS A 97 5.12 2.94 13.07
CA LYS A 97 4.50 1.62 13.20
C LYS A 97 4.02 1.13 11.84
N ALA A 98 4.38 -0.11 11.51
CA ALA A 98 3.84 -0.83 10.36
C ALA A 98 2.73 -1.77 10.84
N THR A 99 1.55 -1.68 10.22
CA THR A 99 0.44 -2.63 10.46
C THR A 99 -0.02 -3.20 9.13
N GLU A 100 -0.07 -4.52 9.04
CA GLU A 100 -0.54 -5.24 7.86
C GLU A 100 -2.05 -5.48 7.91
N PHE A 101 -2.70 -5.28 6.77
CA PHE A 101 -4.11 -5.54 6.55
C PHE A 101 -4.29 -6.35 5.29
N ASP A 102 -5.20 -7.32 5.33
CA ASP A 102 -5.69 -7.92 4.09
C ASP A 102 -6.34 -6.82 3.26
N LEU A 103 -6.09 -6.82 1.94
CA LEU A 103 -6.66 -5.80 1.05
C LEU A 103 -8.20 -5.77 1.14
N GLU A 104 -8.81 -6.95 1.34
CA GLU A 104 -10.27 -7.12 1.51
C GLU A 104 -10.83 -6.47 2.78
N GLU A 105 -10.01 -6.23 3.80
CA GLU A 105 -10.44 -5.49 4.99
C GLU A 105 -10.55 -3.99 4.74
N ILE A 106 -9.71 -3.47 3.84
CA ILE A 106 -9.68 -2.04 3.49
C ILE A 106 -10.77 -1.72 2.48
N ILE A 107 -10.99 -2.58 1.50
CA ILE A 107 -11.94 -2.36 0.43
C ILE A 107 -12.47 -3.69 -0.08
N LYS A 108 -13.75 -3.74 -0.44
CA LYS A 108 -14.32 -4.96 -1.02
C LYS A 108 -13.72 -5.21 -2.39
N LYS A 109 -13.43 -6.48 -2.68
CA LYS A 109 -13.01 -6.92 -4.00
C LYS A 109 -14.05 -6.51 -5.06
N PRO A 110 -13.64 -5.85 -6.14
CA PRO A 110 -14.52 -5.57 -7.27
C PRO A 110 -15.03 -6.88 -7.86
N ASP A 111 -16.26 -6.86 -8.37
CA ASP A 111 -16.77 -7.97 -9.18
C ASP A 111 -16.11 -7.88 -10.57
N PHE A 112 -15.26 -8.85 -10.87
CA PHE A 112 -14.58 -8.97 -12.17
C PHE A 112 -15.30 -9.94 -13.12
N SER A 113 -16.47 -10.45 -12.72
CA SER A 113 -17.31 -11.30 -13.57
C SER A 113 -17.91 -10.44 -14.68
N ALA A 114 -17.80 -10.90 -15.93
CA ALA A 114 -18.38 -10.26 -17.11
C ALA A 114 -19.76 -10.87 -17.46
#